data_AF-A0A3N5GMD0-F1
#
_entry.id   AF-A0A3N5GMD0-F1
#
_cell.length_a   1.000
_cell.length_b   1.000
_cell.length_c   1.000
_cell.angle_alpha   90.00
_cell.angle_beta   90.00
_cell.angle_gamma   90.00
#
_symmetry.space_group_name_H-M   'P 1'
#
loop_
_entity.id
_entity.type
_entity.pdbx_description
1 polymer ?
#
loop_
_entity_poly.entity_id
_entity_poly.type
_entity_poly.pdbx_seq_one_letter_code
_entity_poly.pdbx_strand_id
1 'polypeptide(L)'
;MVQPRRSLSPGRRAWLRFRANRRGFWSLWIFAIVFGLSLAAELLSNDRPIVARYEGQLYWPLFRHYPETTFGGDFRTATDYLDPFIRERLSRGGNWAIYPPNPYRFDTINYFAPSPNPAPPSPENLLGTDDQGR
;
A
#
# COMPACT_ATOMS: atom_id res chain seq x y z
N MET A 1 18.26 59.66 -2.80
CA MET A 1 18.76 58.27 -2.60
C MET A 1 17.86 57.32 -3.37
N VAL A 2 18.32 56.77 -4.49
CA VAL A 2 17.56 55.75 -5.25
C VAL A 2 17.94 54.39 -4.69
N GLN A 3 17.01 53.69 -4.02
CA GLN A 3 17.27 52.31 -3.62
C GLN A 3 17.31 51.41 -4.86
N PRO A 4 18.33 50.54 -5.02
CA PRO A 4 18.34 49.59 -6.12
C PRO A 4 17.18 48.61 -5.93
N ARG A 5 16.26 48.57 -6.91
CA ARG A 5 15.21 47.53 -6.96
C ARG A 5 15.90 46.18 -7.10
N ARG A 6 15.93 45.38 -6.03
CA ARG A 6 16.45 44.01 -6.06
C ARG A 6 15.68 43.22 -7.12
N SER A 7 16.32 42.93 -8.25
CA SER A 7 15.74 42.10 -9.29
C SER A 7 15.56 40.67 -8.77
N LEU A 8 14.40 40.06 -9.03
CA LEU A 8 14.15 38.67 -8.62
C LEU A 8 15.18 37.72 -9.24
N SER A 9 15.64 36.75 -8.44
CA SER A 9 16.55 35.71 -8.93
C SER A 9 15.93 34.93 -10.09
N PRO A 10 16.74 34.38 -11.02
CA PRO A 10 16.24 33.61 -12.16
C PRO A 10 15.26 32.50 -11.77
N GLY A 11 15.55 31.75 -10.69
CA GLY A 11 14.66 30.70 -10.17
C GLY A 11 13.31 31.25 -9.68
N ARG A 12 13.31 32.39 -8.99
CA ARG A 12 12.08 33.02 -8.52
C ARG A 12 11.21 33.53 -9.67
N ARG A 13 11.82 34.04 -10.74
CA ARG A 13 11.11 34.42 -11.98
C ARG A 13 10.53 33.21 -12.70
N ALA A 14 11.29 32.11 -12.80
CA ALA A 14 10.80 30.86 -13.39
C ALA A 14 9.61 30.29 -12.60
N TRP A 15 9.69 30.29 -11.27
CA TRP A 15 8.60 29.82 -10.40
C TRP A 15 7.31 30.63 -10.55
N LEU A 16 7.40 31.96 -10.63
CA LEU A 16 6.23 32.81 -10.86
C LEU A 16 5.59 32.55 -12.23
N ARG A 17 6.40 32.37 -13.29
CA ARG A 17 5.90 31.97 -14.61
C ARG A 17 5.22 30.58 -14.59
N PHE A 18 5.81 29.64 -13.86
CA PHE A 18 5.23 28.31 -13.69
C PHE A 18 3.89 28.34 -12.95
N ARG A 19 3.80 29.06 -11.82
CA ARG A 19 2.56 29.25 -11.06
C ARG A 19 1.46 29.97 -11.84
N ALA A 20 1.83 30.86 -12.76
CA ALA A 20 0.88 31.52 -13.65
C ALA A 20 0.28 30.53 -14.68
N ASN A 21 0.99 29.46 -15.02
CA ASN A 21 0.48 28.38 -15.87
C ASN A 21 -0.38 27.41 -15.04
N ARG A 22 -1.70 27.67 -14.99
CA ARG A 22 -2.67 26.85 -14.24
C ARG A 22 -2.58 25.36 -14.56
N ARG A 23 -2.42 25.00 -15.84
CA ARG A 23 -2.32 23.59 -16.27
C ARG A 23 -1.06 22.93 -15.71
N GLY A 24 0.09 23.59 -15.86
CA GLY A 24 1.36 23.10 -15.32
C GLY A 24 1.32 22.93 -13.80
N PHE A 25 0.68 23.85 -13.08
CA PHE A 25 0.53 23.77 -11.63
C PHE A 25 -0.36 22.59 -11.20
N TRP A 26 -1.50 22.37 -11.85
CA TRP A 26 -2.35 21.21 -11.59
C TRP A 26 -1.66 19.88 -11.93
N SER A 27 -0.94 19.82 -13.06
CA SER A 27 -0.15 18.63 -13.42
C SER A 27 0.90 18.30 -12.37
N LEU A 28 1.58 19.31 -11.81
CA LEU A 28 2.54 19.10 -10.72
C LEU A 28 1.86 18.53 -9.48
N TRP A 29 0.67 19.03 -9.11
CA TRP A 29 -0.07 18.50 -7.97
C TRP A 29 -0.52 17.07 -8.18
N ILE A 30 -1.12 16.75 -9.33
CA ILE A 30 -1.53 15.38 -9.66
C ILE A 30 -0.33 14.45 -9.62
N PHE A 31 0.76 14.84 -10.28
CA PHE A 31 2.01 14.07 -10.27
C PHE A 31 2.54 13.88 -8.86
N ALA A 32 2.63 14.94 -8.05
CA ALA A 32 3.14 14.86 -6.68
C ALA A 32 2.29 13.95 -5.80
N ILE A 33 0.96 13.96 -5.96
CA ILE A 33 0.06 13.07 -5.24
C ILE A 33 0.29 11.62 -5.67
N VAL A 34 0.22 11.34 -6.98
CA VAL A 34 0.40 9.97 -7.49
C VAL A 34 1.79 9.43 -7.14
N PHE A 35 2.83 10.24 -7.26
CA PHE A 35 4.20 9.90 -6.87
C PHE A 35 4.32 9.68 -5.35
N GLY A 36 3.70 10.54 -4.54
CA GLY A 36 3.67 10.35 -3.09
C GLY A 36 2.98 9.04 -2.69
N LEU A 37 1.84 8.74 -3.31
CA LEU A 37 1.13 7.47 -3.12
C LEU A 37 1.96 6.28 -3.59
N SER A 38 2.71 6.39 -4.69
CA SER A 38 3.55 5.31 -5.19
C SER A 38 4.74 5.02 -4.28
N LEU A 39 5.32 6.04 -3.63
CA LEU A 39 6.36 5.83 -2.61
C LEU A 39 5.82 5.14 -1.35
N ALA A 40 4.53 5.33 -1.06
CA ALA A 40 3.83 4.67 0.04
C ALA A 40 3.02 3.44 -0.40
N ALA A 41 3.32 2.87 -1.58
CA ALA A 41 2.54 1.77 -2.15
C ALA A 41 2.48 0.55 -1.24
N GLU A 42 3.61 0.11 -0.67
CA GLU A 42 3.66 -0.95 0.34
C GLU A 42 2.75 -0.69 1.56
N LEU A 43 2.45 0.55 1.91
CA LEU A 43 1.59 0.90 3.05
C LEU A 43 0.11 0.94 2.68
N LEU A 44 -0.18 1.13 1.38
CA LEU A 44 -1.53 1.22 0.83
C LEU A 44 -2.03 -0.12 0.26
N SER A 45 -1.10 -0.92 -0.29
CA SER A 45 -1.36 -2.13 -1.05
C SER A 45 -0.33 -3.20 -0.70
N ASN A 46 -0.70 -4.13 0.19
CA ASN A 46 0.18 -5.22 0.60
C ASN A 46 -0.62 -6.40 1.13
N ASP A 47 -0.12 -7.60 0.86
CA ASP A 47 -0.63 -8.88 1.39
C ASP A 47 -0.37 -9.03 2.89
N ARG A 48 0.58 -8.28 3.45
CA ARG A 48 0.95 -8.34 4.87
C ARG A 48 0.28 -7.22 5.67
N PRO A 49 -0.12 -7.50 6.92
CA PRO A 49 -0.61 -6.46 7.80
C PRO A 49 0.52 -5.50 8.19
N ILE A 50 0.16 -4.24 8.39
CA ILE A 50 1.06 -3.19 8.89
C ILE A 50 1.53 -3.58 10.29
N VAL A 51 0.60 -4.06 11.12
CA VAL A 51 0.84 -4.50 12.49
C VAL A 51 -0.12 -5.62 12.86
N ALA A 52 0.35 -6.57 13.68
CA ALA A 52 -0.48 -7.64 14.22
C ALA A 52 -0.17 -7.86 15.70
N ARG A 53 -1.21 -8.10 16.51
CA ARG A 53 -1.09 -8.59 17.88
C ARG A 53 -1.47 -10.06 17.90
N TYR A 54 -0.56 -10.90 18.37
CA TYR A 54 -0.78 -12.34 18.50
C TYR A 54 -0.22 -12.84 19.83
N GLU A 55 -1.07 -13.50 20.62
CA GLU A 55 -0.74 -14.06 21.95
C GLU A 55 -0.07 -13.05 22.90
N GLY A 56 -0.52 -11.79 22.86
CA GLY A 56 -0.03 -10.71 23.71
C GLY A 56 1.24 -10.01 23.22
N GLN A 57 1.85 -10.47 22.12
CA GLN A 57 3.02 -9.84 21.49
C GLN A 57 2.61 -9.04 20.25
N LEU A 58 3.36 -7.97 19.98
CA LEU A 58 3.14 -7.12 18.81
C LEU A 58 4.18 -7.41 17.72
N TYR A 59 3.70 -7.62 16.51
CA TYR A 59 4.47 -7.97 15.33
C TYR A 59 4.32 -6.87 14.27
N TRP A 60 5.34 -6.70 13.43
CA TRP A 60 5.38 -5.71 12.36
C TRP A 60 5.64 -6.37 10.99
N PRO A 61 4.69 -7.15 10.44
CA PRO A 61 4.92 -8.00 9.27
C PRO A 61 5.32 -7.26 7.99
N LEU A 62 4.93 -6.00 7.87
CA LEU A 62 5.34 -5.15 6.76
C LEU A 62 6.87 -4.91 6.72
N PHE A 63 7.52 -4.85 7.88
CA PHE A 63 8.95 -4.56 8.00
C PHE A 63 9.80 -5.80 8.32
N ARG A 64 9.18 -6.88 8.79
CA ARG A 64 9.88 -8.10 9.22
C ARG A 64 9.14 -9.33 8.72
N HIS A 65 9.92 -10.31 8.29
CA HIS A 65 9.39 -11.60 7.86
C HIS A 65 9.26 -12.51 9.08
N TYR A 66 8.09 -13.11 9.25
CA TYR A 66 7.82 -14.07 10.29
C TYR A 66 7.43 -15.41 9.63
N PRO A 67 7.84 -16.54 10.22
CA PRO A 67 7.40 -17.84 9.73
C PRO A 67 5.96 -18.13 10.16
N GLU A 68 5.26 -18.97 9.41
CA GLU A 68 3.87 -19.34 9.68
C GLU A 68 3.68 -19.98 11.07
N THR A 69 4.69 -20.74 11.53
CA THR A 69 4.76 -21.26 12.91
C THR A 69 4.60 -20.22 14.00
N THR A 70 4.91 -18.93 13.74
CA THR A 70 4.70 -17.85 14.72
C THR A 70 3.22 -17.60 15.01
N PHE A 71 2.34 -17.85 14.05
CA PHE A 71 0.89 -17.63 14.18
C PHE A 71 0.10 -18.93 14.36
N GLY A 72 0.82 -20.03 14.64
CA GLY A 72 0.25 -21.35 14.88
C GLY A 72 0.06 -22.21 13.64
N GLY A 73 0.70 -21.88 12.52
CA GLY A 73 0.82 -22.78 11.36
C GLY A 73 1.90 -23.84 11.55
N ASP A 74 1.97 -24.79 10.61
CA ASP A 74 2.87 -25.95 10.71
C ASP A 74 4.20 -25.75 9.97
N PHE A 75 4.28 -24.76 9.08
CA PHE A 75 5.42 -24.56 8.19
C PHE A 75 6.36 -23.44 8.65
N ARG A 76 7.67 -23.67 8.47
CA ARG A 76 8.73 -22.66 8.72
C ARG A 76 8.95 -21.71 7.53
N THR A 77 7.99 -21.64 6.63
CA THR A 77 7.96 -20.74 5.48
C THR A 77 7.43 -19.37 5.87
N ALA A 78 7.62 -18.36 5.02
CA ALA A 78 7.03 -17.05 5.22
C ALA A 78 5.50 -17.17 5.36
N THR A 79 4.93 -16.49 6.36
CA THR A 79 3.49 -16.51 6.61
C THR A 79 2.71 -15.92 5.44
N ASP A 80 1.74 -16.67 4.93
CA ASP A 80 0.65 -16.13 4.12
C ASP A 80 -0.42 -15.55 5.06
N TYR A 81 -0.54 -14.22 5.07
CA TYR A 81 -1.50 -13.51 5.93
C TYR A 81 -2.92 -13.45 5.33
N LEU A 82 -3.08 -13.89 4.08
CA LEU A 82 -4.38 -14.00 3.40
C LEU A 82 -5.01 -15.38 3.58
N ASP A 83 -4.23 -16.37 4.01
CA ASP A 83 -4.72 -17.69 4.38
C ASP A 83 -5.87 -17.56 5.41
N PRO A 84 -7.06 -18.13 5.13
CA PRO A 84 -8.18 -18.16 6.06
C PRO A 84 -7.83 -18.68 7.45
N PHE A 85 -6.94 -19.68 7.54
CA PHE A 85 -6.47 -20.23 8.81
C PHE A 85 -5.71 -19.17 9.62
N ILE A 86 -4.74 -18.48 8.99
CA ILE A 86 -3.96 -17.43 9.65
C ILE A 86 -4.85 -16.25 10.03
N ARG A 87 -5.79 -15.86 9.17
CA ARG A 87 -6.78 -14.81 9.46
C ARG A 87 -7.68 -15.18 10.64
N GLU A 88 -8.13 -16.42 10.74
CA GLU A 88 -8.89 -16.89 11.90
C GLU A 88 -8.05 -16.81 13.18
N ARG A 89 -6.79 -17.27 13.15
CA ARG A 89 -5.87 -17.21 14.29
C ARG A 89 -5.60 -15.78 14.74
N LEU A 90 -5.43 -14.86 13.79
CA LEU A 90 -5.19 -13.43 14.06
C LEU A 90 -6.44 -12.68 14.51
N SER A 91 -7.65 -13.21 14.31
CA SER A 91 -8.91 -12.57 14.75
C SER A 91 -9.52 -13.21 16.00
N ARG A 92 -9.00 -14.36 16.44
CA ARG A 92 -9.53 -15.08 17.60
C ARG A 92 -9.04 -14.50 18.93
N GLY A 93 -9.96 -14.35 19.88
CA GLY A 93 -9.66 -13.95 21.25
C GLY A 93 -9.16 -12.51 21.35
N GLY A 94 -7.98 -12.30 21.94
CA GLY A 94 -7.35 -10.98 22.07
C GLY A 94 -6.41 -10.60 20.93
N ASN A 95 -6.35 -11.43 19.87
CA ASN A 95 -5.52 -11.19 18.71
C ASN A 95 -6.21 -10.23 17.74
N TRP A 96 -5.42 -9.48 16.98
CA TRP A 96 -5.93 -8.63 15.89
C TRP A 96 -4.81 -8.35 14.90
N ALA A 97 -5.18 -7.95 13.69
CA ALA A 97 -4.25 -7.45 12.69
C ALA A 97 -4.85 -6.25 11.94
N ILE A 98 -4.00 -5.27 11.62
CA ILE A 98 -4.38 -4.10 10.82
C ILE A 98 -3.73 -4.24 9.45
N TYR A 99 -4.57 -4.43 8.45
CA TYR A 99 -4.15 -4.52 7.05
C TYR A 99 -4.13 -3.15 6.38
N PRO A 100 -3.34 -3.00 5.31
CA PRO A 100 -3.47 -1.88 4.40
C PRO A 100 -4.90 -1.77 3.82
N PRO A 101 -5.29 -0.59 3.32
CA PRO A 101 -6.57 -0.40 2.62
C PRO A 101 -6.81 -1.42 1.51
N ASN A 102 -5.76 -1.78 0.76
CA ASN A 102 -5.78 -2.88 -0.18
C ASN A 102 -4.92 -4.04 0.36
N PRO A 103 -5.49 -5.17 0.82
CA PRO A 103 -4.75 -6.28 1.39
C PRO A 103 -4.12 -7.19 0.32
N TYR A 104 -3.88 -6.68 -0.89
CA TYR A 104 -3.25 -7.39 -1.99
C TYR A 104 -2.07 -6.58 -2.50
N ARG A 105 -0.96 -7.27 -2.74
CA ARG A 105 0.23 -6.74 -3.41
C ARG A 105 0.16 -7.05 -4.90
N PHE A 106 1.03 -6.43 -5.70
CA PHE A 106 0.97 -6.56 -7.17
C PHE A 106 1.24 -7.99 -7.66
N ASP A 107 1.94 -8.80 -6.88
CA ASP A 107 2.33 -10.19 -7.13
C ASP A 107 1.55 -11.19 -6.28
N THR A 108 0.48 -10.75 -5.62
CA THR A 108 -0.34 -11.62 -4.77
C THR A 108 -1.29 -12.45 -5.61
N ILE A 109 -1.26 -13.77 -5.38
CA ILE A 109 -2.20 -14.72 -5.96
C ILE A 109 -3.36 -14.91 -4.98
N ASN A 110 -4.60 -14.72 -5.43
CA ASN A 110 -5.77 -14.94 -4.60
C ASN A 110 -6.20 -16.42 -4.67
N TYR A 111 -5.48 -17.28 -3.94
CA TYR A 111 -5.74 -18.73 -3.89
C TYR A 111 -7.14 -19.10 -3.39
N PHE A 112 -7.81 -18.18 -2.69
CA PHE A 112 -9.12 -18.40 -2.06
C PHE A 112 -10.25 -17.66 -2.77
N ALA A 113 -10.03 -17.23 -4.02
CA ALA A 113 -11.04 -16.56 -4.82
C ALA A 113 -12.29 -17.46 -4.99
N PRO A 114 -13.51 -16.91 -4.84
CA PRO A 114 -14.76 -17.68 -4.92
C PRO A 114 -15.08 -18.19 -6.33
N SER A 115 -14.42 -17.65 -7.36
CA SER A 115 -14.61 -18.01 -8.77
C SER A 115 -13.26 -18.12 -9.48
N PRO A 116 -13.11 -19.07 -10.43
CA PRO A 116 -11.89 -19.16 -11.24
C PRO A 116 -11.75 -17.94 -12.15
N ASN A 117 -10.50 -17.56 -12.45
CA ASN A 117 -10.21 -16.50 -13.40
C ASN A 117 -10.47 -16.96 -14.85
N PRO A 118 -10.93 -16.06 -15.75
CA PRO A 118 -11.30 -14.67 -15.50
C PRO A 118 -12.65 -14.54 -14.75
N ALA A 119 -12.69 -13.65 -13.75
CA ALA A 119 -13.86 -13.40 -12.91
C ALA A 119 -14.42 -11.97 -13.13
N PRO A 120 -15.70 -11.72 -12.83
CA PRO A 120 -16.22 -10.34 -12.80
C PRO A 120 -15.59 -9.54 -11.64
N PRO A 121 -15.58 -8.19 -11.72
CA PRO A 121 -15.22 -7.32 -10.60
C PRO A 121 -15.90 -7.69 -9.28
N SER A 122 -15.13 -7.75 -8.20
CA SER A 122 -15.60 -8.06 -6.85
C SER A 122 -14.99 -7.11 -5.80
N PRO A 123 -15.49 -7.09 -4.55
CA PRO A 123 -14.88 -6.31 -3.47
C PRO A 123 -13.45 -6.75 -3.13
N GLU A 124 -13.11 -8.01 -3.39
CA GLU A 124 -11.77 -8.57 -3.18
C GLU A 124 -10.84 -8.21 -4.34
N ASN A 125 -11.31 -8.39 -5.58
CA ASN A 125 -10.59 -8.08 -6.80
C ASN A 125 -11.40 -7.06 -7.59
N LEU A 126 -11.11 -5.76 -7.42
CA LEU A 126 -11.90 -4.66 -8.00
C LEU A 126 -12.01 -4.71 -9.53
N LEU A 127 -11.07 -5.37 -10.21
CA LEU A 127 -11.09 -5.56 -11.66
C LEU A 127 -11.39 -7.00 -12.09
N GLY A 128 -11.63 -7.91 -11.13
CA GLY A 128 -11.89 -9.32 -11.38
C GLY A 128 -10.65 -10.15 -11.72
N THR A 129 -9.46 -9.61 -11.45
CA THR A 129 -8.16 -10.18 -11.85
C THR A 129 -7.16 -10.15 -10.69
N ASP A 130 -6.20 -11.09 -10.71
CA ASP A 130 -5.05 -11.20 -9.78
C ASP A 130 -3.77 -11.56 -10.56
N ASP A 131 -2.66 -11.89 -9.87
CA ASP A 131 -1.39 -12.21 -10.54
C ASP A 131 -1.47 -13.42 -11.50
N GLN A 132 -2.27 -14.46 -11.19
CA GLN A 132 -2.46 -15.62 -12.07
C GLN A 132 -3.54 -15.42 -13.13
N GLY A 133 -4.48 -14.50 -12.89
CA GLY A 133 -5.63 -14.23 -13.75
C GLY A 133 -5.69 -12.81 -14.28
N ARG A 134 -4.61 -12.34 -14.92
CA ARG A 134 -4.58 -11.15 -15.80
C ARG A 134 -5.89 -10.82 -16.50
#